data_AF-A0A9R1XPX8-F1
#
_entry.id   AF-A0A9R1XPX8-F1
#
_cell.length_a   1.000
_cell.length_b   1.000
_cell.length_c   1.000
_cell.angle_alpha   90.00
_cell.angle_beta   90.00
_cell.angle_gamma   90.00
#
_symmetry.space_group_name_H-M   'P 1'
#
loop_
_entity.id
_entity.type
_entity.pdbx_description
1 polymer ?
#
loop_
_entity_poly.entity_id
_entity_poly.type
_entity_poly.pdbx_seq_one_letter_code
_entity_poly.pdbx_strand_id
1 'polypeptide(L)'
;MNSTPNMIKPLLYSWCFPNTTNLVQFPWSFSNLVEVDAQSDDKFLRSRISFTCNELLNLKNLEKLHMVGVNEMITLVEEVFEVVERKNADENLETQSVVVFEKLKNVILENLFNLSHIWKTNRWIVLSFPNLTTVSVTACPLLGHVFTCCMVGSLLQLQELHISDCEKMDVIVKQVEGSEARLAKVVFPCLKSITLHNLPNVKGFCLGKEDFLWPSLDTLEIKDCPKVTVFTCGQSTTPELKLINATFGLCHATEDPNSFIRTKQEEFYISLYNEMSYENFDVSV
;
A
#
# COMPACT_ATOMS: atom_id res chain seq x y z
N MET A 1 20.69 -1.20 -43.16
CA MET A 1 19.26 -0.90 -42.90
C MET A 1 18.64 -2.17 -42.31
N ASN A 2 18.68 -2.29 -40.99
CA ASN A 2 18.03 -3.39 -40.26
C ASN A 2 16.71 -2.85 -39.71
N SER A 3 15.61 -3.26 -40.32
CA SER A 3 14.25 -3.04 -39.80
C SER A 3 13.85 -4.25 -38.96
N THR A 4 13.71 -4.03 -37.66
CA THR A 4 13.00 -4.88 -36.72
C THR A 4 11.52 -5.00 -37.09
N PRO A 5 10.86 -6.14 -36.83
CA PRO A 5 9.41 -6.17 -36.63
C PRO A 5 9.11 -6.30 -35.12
N ASN A 6 8.53 -5.23 -34.59
CA ASN A 6 7.79 -5.22 -33.34
C ASN A 6 6.48 -6.03 -33.45
N MET A 7 5.94 -6.36 -32.27
CA MET A 7 4.54 -6.68 -31.94
C MET A 7 4.11 -8.16 -31.98
N ILE A 8 4.00 -8.74 -30.78
CA ILE A 8 2.89 -9.62 -30.43
C ILE A 8 2.26 -9.06 -29.16
N LYS A 9 1.19 -8.27 -29.34
CA LYS A 9 0.18 -8.02 -28.29
C LYS A 9 -0.65 -9.31 -28.18
N PRO A 10 -0.79 -9.97 -27.02
CA PRO A 10 -1.80 -10.99 -26.87
C PRO A 10 -3.17 -10.31 -26.81
N LEU A 11 -4.02 -10.65 -27.76
CA LEU A 11 -5.41 -10.22 -27.85
C LEU A 11 -6.20 -10.67 -26.62
N LEU A 12 -6.93 -9.72 -26.02
CA LEU A 12 -8.01 -9.93 -25.06
C LEU A 12 -9.02 -10.94 -25.62
N TYR A 13 -9.24 -12.01 -24.87
CA TYR A 13 -10.32 -12.96 -25.14
C TYR A 13 -11.42 -12.76 -24.08
N SER A 14 -12.56 -12.22 -24.50
CA SER A 14 -13.79 -12.11 -23.72
C SER A 14 -14.40 -13.49 -23.47
N TRP A 15 -14.27 -14.08 -22.29
CA TRP A 15 -14.78 -15.44 -22.04
C TRP A 15 -15.87 -15.45 -20.95
N CYS A 16 -17.10 -15.79 -21.37
CA CYS A 16 -18.22 -16.17 -20.51
C CYS A 16 -17.87 -17.42 -19.68
N PHE A 17 -18.30 -17.47 -18.41
CA PHE A 17 -18.34 -18.72 -17.66
C PHE A 17 -19.69 -18.86 -16.92
N PRO A 18 -20.30 -20.07 -16.91
CA PRO A 18 -21.53 -20.33 -16.18
C PRO A 18 -21.27 -20.50 -14.69
N ASN A 19 -22.32 -20.27 -13.90
CA ASN A 19 -22.32 -20.34 -12.44
C ASN A 19 -21.90 -21.70 -11.87
N THR A 20 -21.15 -21.60 -10.77
CA THR A 20 -21.02 -22.54 -9.63
C THR A 20 -20.33 -23.91 -9.83
N THR A 21 -19.40 -24.15 -8.89
CA THR A 21 -18.98 -25.45 -8.35
C THR A 21 -18.43 -26.47 -9.34
N ASN A 22 -17.20 -26.26 -9.79
CA ASN A 22 -16.15 -27.29 -9.83
C ASN A 22 -14.84 -26.64 -10.29
N LEU A 23 -13.79 -26.87 -9.51
CA LEU A 23 -12.41 -26.48 -9.80
C LEU A 23 -11.97 -27.16 -11.11
N VAL A 24 -12.11 -26.44 -12.23
CA VAL A 24 -11.36 -26.76 -13.44
C VAL A 24 -10.07 -25.96 -13.34
N GLN A 25 -8.95 -26.67 -13.13
CA GLN A 25 -7.61 -26.11 -13.27
C GLN A 25 -7.55 -25.29 -14.57
N PHE A 26 -7.22 -24.00 -14.46
CA PHE A 26 -6.99 -23.16 -15.63
C PHE A 26 -5.89 -23.79 -16.50
N PRO A 27 -6.06 -23.88 -17.83
CA PRO A 27 -5.11 -24.59 -18.71
C PRO A 27 -3.82 -23.82 -18.99
N TRP A 28 -3.60 -22.64 -18.37
CA TRP A 28 -2.39 -21.83 -18.58
C TRP A 28 -1.67 -21.57 -17.26
N SER A 29 -0.36 -21.77 -17.29
CA SER A 29 0.52 -21.38 -16.21
C SER A 29 0.77 -19.88 -16.26
N PHE A 30 0.62 -19.17 -15.14
CA PHE A 30 1.00 -17.75 -15.01
C PHE A 30 2.51 -17.50 -15.16
N SER A 31 3.30 -18.55 -15.43
CA SER A 31 4.76 -18.49 -15.60
C SER A 31 5.25 -17.45 -16.59
N ASN A 32 4.45 -17.04 -17.58
CA ASN A 32 4.85 -16.03 -18.58
C ASN A 32 4.13 -14.68 -18.39
N LEU A 33 3.37 -14.50 -17.32
CA LEU A 33 2.63 -13.27 -17.08
C LEU A 33 3.62 -12.16 -16.70
N VAL A 34 3.70 -11.13 -17.53
CA VAL A 34 4.59 -9.96 -17.32
C VAL A 34 3.80 -8.74 -16.84
N GLU A 35 2.59 -8.56 -17.33
CA GLU A 35 1.75 -7.42 -16.99
C GLU A 35 0.30 -7.89 -16.86
N VAL A 36 -0.35 -7.44 -15.79
CA VAL A 36 -1.79 -7.52 -15.63
C VAL A 36 -2.32 -6.10 -15.69
N ASP A 37 -3.19 -5.84 -16.66
CA ASP A 37 -3.92 -4.60 -16.83
C ASP A 37 -5.41 -4.93 -16.86
N ALA A 38 -6.02 -5.00 -15.69
CA ALA A 38 -7.42 -5.37 -15.51
C ALA A 38 -8.26 -4.09 -15.43
N GLN A 39 -9.06 -3.84 -16.48
CA GLN A 39 -9.92 -2.67 -16.60
C GLN A 39 -11.33 -3.09 -17.01
N SER A 40 -12.34 -2.27 -16.67
CA SER A 40 -13.73 -2.49 -17.11
C SER A 40 -14.32 -3.84 -16.66
N ASP A 41 -15.28 -4.41 -17.40
CA ASP A 41 -15.99 -5.68 -17.12
C ASP A 41 -15.12 -6.96 -17.12
N ASP A 42 -13.81 -6.85 -16.88
CA ASP A 42 -12.92 -7.99 -16.81
C ASP A 42 -13.42 -8.97 -15.73
N LYS A 43 -13.55 -10.25 -16.11
CA LYS A 43 -13.92 -11.33 -15.18
C LYS A 43 -12.92 -11.39 -14.01
N PHE A 44 -11.68 -10.95 -14.23
CA PHE A 44 -10.66 -10.81 -13.20
C PHE A 44 -11.13 -9.93 -12.02
N LEU A 45 -11.84 -8.83 -12.31
CA LEU A 45 -12.37 -7.89 -11.32
C LEU A 45 -13.68 -8.38 -10.66
N ARG A 46 -14.33 -9.40 -11.25
CA ARG A 46 -15.52 -10.05 -10.71
C ARG A 46 -15.19 -11.21 -9.76
N SER A 47 -13.91 -11.58 -9.65
CA SER A 47 -13.46 -12.53 -8.65
C SER A 47 -13.19 -11.81 -7.33
N ARG A 48 -13.51 -12.47 -6.19
CA ARG A 48 -13.15 -11.94 -4.86
C ARG A 48 -11.64 -12.00 -4.61
N ILE A 49 -10.97 -12.98 -5.21
CA ILE A 49 -9.54 -13.24 -5.08
C ILE A 49 -8.93 -13.20 -6.48
N SER A 50 -7.90 -12.39 -6.68
CA SER A 50 -7.31 -12.19 -8.00
C SER A 50 -6.23 -13.24 -8.32
N PHE A 51 -5.35 -13.51 -7.37
CA PHE A 51 -4.31 -14.54 -7.47
C PHE A 51 -4.36 -15.43 -6.24
N THR A 52 -4.58 -16.72 -6.45
CA THR A 52 -4.61 -17.73 -5.39
C THR A 52 -3.19 -18.17 -5.00
N CYS A 53 -3.03 -18.75 -3.80
CA CYS A 53 -1.70 -19.14 -3.29
C CYS A 53 -0.91 -20.08 -4.22
N ASN A 54 -1.64 -20.95 -4.94
CA ASN A 54 -1.07 -21.91 -5.90
C ASN A 54 -0.51 -21.23 -7.15
N GLU A 55 -0.97 -20.01 -7.43
CA GLU A 55 -0.59 -19.22 -8.59
C GLU A 55 0.57 -18.27 -8.28
N LEU A 56 0.78 -17.90 -7.01
CA LEU A 56 1.86 -16.99 -6.58
C LEU A 56 3.25 -17.47 -7.02
N LEU A 57 3.51 -18.77 -6.94
CA LEU A 57 4.78 -19.37 -7.36
C LEU A 57 5.03 -19.25 -8.88
N ASN A 58 3.98 -19.02 -9.65
CA ASN A 58 4.04 -18.86 -11.10
C ASN A 58 4.14 -17.39 -11.53
N LEU A 59 3.98 -16.42 -10.63
CA LEU A 59 4.02 -14.98 -10.95
C LEU A 59 5.43 -14.38 -10.95
N LYS A 60 6.47 -15.22 -11.07
CA LYS A 60 7.88 -14.78 -11.00
C LYS A 60 8.26 -13.76 -12.07
N ASN A 61 7.54 -13.74 -13.18
CA ASN A 61 7.79 -12.82 -14.30
C ASN A 61 6.93 -11.56 -14.27
N LEU A 62 6.01 -11.42 -13.31
CA LEU A 62 5.12 -10.28 -13.24
C LEU A 62 5.92 -9.02 -12.92
N GLU A 63 5.87 -8.04 -13.81
CA GLU A 63 6.51 -6.72 -13.69
C GLU A 63 5.53 -5.64 -13.29
N LYS A 64 4.28 -5.74 -13.75
CA LYS A 64 3.28 -4.70 -13.53
C LYS A 64 1.92 -5.29 -13.19
N LEU A 65 1.30 -4.73 -12.17
CA LEU A 65 -0.08 -4.99 -11.81
C LEU A 65 -0.83 -3.67 -11.81
N HIS A 66 -1.81 -3.56 -12.70
CA HIS A 66 -2.72 -2.45 -12.81
C HIS A 66 -4.16 -2.98 -12.76
N MET A 67 -4.95 -2.52 -11.80
CA MET A 67 -6.34 -2.93 -11.63
C MET A 67 -7.21 -1.72 -11.39
N VAL A 68 -8.19 -1.51 -12.26
CA VAL A 68 -9.13 -0.38 -12.18
C VAL A 68 -10.56 -0.91 -12.11
N GLY A 69 -11.16 -0.77 -10.93
CA GLY A 69 -12.56 -1.10 -10.71
C GLY A 69 -13.51 -0.12 -11.39
N VAL A 70 -14.73 -0.58 -11.61
CA VAL A 70 -15.79 0.21 -12.24
C VAL A 70 -16.76 0.75 -11.18
N ASN A 71 -17.26 -0.14 -10.33
CA ASN A 71 -18.13 0.17 -9.21
C ASN A 71 -18.19 -1.02 -8.24
N GLU A 72 -18.75 -0.79 -7.06
CA GLU A 72 -18.89 -1.78 -5.99
C GLU A 72 -19.73 -3.03 -6.34
N MET A 73 -20.65 -2.93 -7.31
CA MET A 73 -21.51 -4.06 -7.70
C MET A 73 -20.83 -5.03 -8.68
N ILE A 74 -19.88 -4.53 -9.49
CA ILE A 74 -19.17 -5.33 -10.50
C ILE A 74 -17.78 -5.73 -10.00
N THR A 75 -17.08 -4.81 -9.32
CA THR A 75 -15.73 -5.03 -8.82
C THR A 75 -15.78 -5.68 -7.45
N LEU A 76 -15.67 -7.01 -7.44
CA LEU A 76 -15.81 -7.85 -6.25
C LEU A 76 -14.47 -8.18 -5.56
N VAL A 77 -13.34 -7.70 -6.10
CA VAL A 77 -12.00 -7.98 -5.56
C VAL A 77 -11.91 -7.51 -4.11
N GLU A 78 -11.77 -8.48 -3.21
CA GLU A 78 -11.51 -8.27 -1.79
C GLU A 78 -10.04 -8.47 -1.46
N GLU A 79 -9.38 -9.36 -2.20
CA GLU A 79 -7.97 -9.74 -2.02
C GLU A 79 -7.28 -9.83 -3.40
N VAL A 80 -6.16 -9.13 -3.56
CA VAL A 80 -5.38 -9.27 -4.80
C VAL A 80 -4.60 -10.57 -4.76
N PHE A 81 -3.83 -10.80 -3.68
CA PHE A 81 -3.05 -12.02 -3.49
C PHE A 81 -3.56 -12.77 -2.25
N GLU A 82 -4.20 -13.91 -2.48
CA GLU A 82 -4.60 -14.84 -1.42
C GLU A 82 -3.41 -15.65 -0.94
N VAL A 83 -3.33 -15.80 0.39
CA VAL A 83 -2.43 -16.76 1.01
C VAL A 83 -3.26 -17.70 1.89
N VAL A 84 -3.23 -18.99 1.56
CA VAL A 84 -3.99 -20.02 2.26
C VAL A 84 -3.43 -20.21 3.67
N GLU A 85 -4.32 -20.17 4.66
CA GLU A 85 -4.05 -20.66 6.01
C GLU A 85 -3.77 -22.16 5.96
N ARG A 86 -2.61 -22.60 6.43
CA ARG A 86 -2.35 -24.02 6.61
C ARG A 86 -3.25 -24.51 7.73
N LYS A 87 -4.42 -25.05 7.39
CA LYS A 87 -5.23 -25.84 8.33
C LYS A 87 -4.51 -27.16 8.51
N ASN A 88 -3.69 -27.27 9.56
CA ASN A 88 -3.57 -28.45 10.44
C ASN A 88 -2.29 -28.40 11.29
N ALA A 89 -2.52 -28.52 12.60
CA ALA A 89 -1.78 -29.28 13.60
C ALA A 89 -0.47 -29.95 13.15
N ASP A 90 0.63 -29.21 13.20
CA ASP A 90 1.93 -29.72 13.62
C ASP A 90 2.70 -28.54 14.23
N GLU A 91 2.81 -28.52 15.55
CA GLU A 91 3.43 -27.45 16.35
C GLU A 91 4.97 -27.39 16.22
N ASN A 92 5.58 -27.92 15.14
CA ASN A 92 7.04 -28.13 15.07
C ASN A 92 7.70 -27.69 13.75
N LEU A 93 7.14 -26.73 13.00
CA LEU A 93 7.87 -26.12 11.88
C LEU A 93 7.86 -24.59 11.97
N GLU A 94 8.90 -24.06 12.60
CA GLU A 94 9.18 -22.63 12.84
C GLU A 94 9.65 -21.86 11.58
N THR A 95 9.58 -22.44 10.37
CA THR A 95 10.17 -21.80 9.18
C THR A 95 9.14 -21.01 8.38
N GLN A 96 9.27 -19.69 8.40
CA GLN A 96 8.57 -18.80 7.47
C GLN A 96 9.02 -19.12 6.03
N SER A 97 8.06 -19.38 5.15
CA SER A 97 8.29 -19.50 3.71
C SER A 97 8.26 -18.11 3.08
N VAL A 98 9.27 -17.80 2.26
CA VAL A 98 9.35 -16.50 1.56
C VAL A 98 8.96 -16.69 0.10
N VAL A 99 7.97 -15.93 -0.36
CA VAL A 99 7.59 -15.84 -1.78
C VAL A 99 8.15 -14.54 -2.34
N VAL A 100 9.01 -14.66 -3.36
CA VAL A 100 9.73 -13.53 -3.94
C VAL A 100 9.09 -13.15 -5.28
N PHE A 101 8.62 -11.91 -5.38
CA PHE A 101 8.19 -11.29 -6.63
C PHE A 101 9.38 -10.54 -7.25
N GLU A 102 10.27 -11.31 -7.88
CA GLU A 102 11.57 -10.81 -8.31
C GLU A 102 11.46 -9.68 -9.33
N LYS A 103 10.47 -9.71 -10.23
CA LYS A 103 10.37 -8.73 -11.32
C LYS A 103 9.34 -7.62 -11.10
N LEU A 104 8.52 -7.70 -10.06
CA LEU A 104 7.41 -6.77 -9.85
C LEU A 104 7.95 -5.37 -9.53
N LYS A 105 7.59 -4.39 -10.36
CA LYS A 105 8.05 -3.00 -10.30
C LYS A 105 6.94 -2.02 -9.99
N ASN A 106 5.74 -2.26 -10.51
CA ASN A 106 4.63 -1.31 -10.39
C ASN A 106 3.35 -2.01 -9.95
N VAL A 107 2.70 -1.43 -8.94
CA VAL A 107 1.39 -1.86 -8.45
C VAL A 107 0.49 -0.64 -8.40
N ILE A 108 -0.55 -0.63 -9.21
CA ILE A 108 -1.49 0.47 -9.36
C ILE A 108 -2.90 -0.10 -9.17
N LEU A 109 -3.59 0.32 -8.12
CA LEU A 109 -4.91 -0.18 -7.74
C LEU A 109 -5.87 0.98 -7.60
N GLU A 110 -6.93 1.01 -8.40
CA GLU A 110 -7.86 2.14 -8.46
C GLU A 110 -9.30 1.64 -8.37
N ASN A 111 -10.14 2.33 -7.59
CA ASN A 111 -11.58 2.06 -7.50
C ASN A 111 -11.93 0.61 -7.12
N LEU A 112 -11.10 -0.05 -6.30
CA LEU A 112 -11.38 -1.40 -5.80
C LEU A 112 -12.19 -1.30 -4.50
N PHE A 113 -13.49 -1.04 -4.64
CA PHE A 113 -14.40 -0.72 -3.53
C PHE A 113 -14.45 -1.78 -2.42
N ASN A 114 -14.31 -3.06 -2.78
CA ASN A 114 -14.35 -4.18 -1.84
C ASN A 114 -12.96 -4.59 -1.31
N LEU A 115 -11.88 -3.96 -1.79
CA LEU A 115 -10.51 -4.38 -1.49
C LEU A 115 -10.19 -4.19 -0.01
N SER A 116 -9.92 -5.29 0.67
CA SER A 116 -9.55 -5.31 2.08
C SER A 116 -8.07 -5.60 2.29
N HIS A 117 -7.44 -6.35 1.38
CA HIS A 117 -6.02 -6.73 1.45
C HIS A 117 -5.40 -6.76 0.05
N ILE A 118 -4.28 -6.06 -0.15
CA ILE A 118 -3.50 -6.26 -1.37
C ILE A 118 -2.78 -7.61 -1.26
N TRP A 119 -2.01 -7.77 -0.19
CA TRP A 119 -1.23 -8.98 0.07
C TRP A 119 -1.63 -9.56 1.42
N LYS A 120 -2.59 -10.47 1.42
CA LYS A 120 -3.02 -11.12 2.66
C LYS A 120 -1.93 -12.09 3.09
N THR A 121 -1.15 -11.76 4.11
CA THR A 121 -0.13 -12.67 4.66
C THR A 121 -0.63 -13.35 5.92
N ASN A 122 -0.06 -14.52 6.22
CA ASN A 122 -0.19 -15.17 7.52
C ASN A 122 1.20 -15.28 8.17
N ARG A 123 1.25 -15.78 9.40
CA ARG A 123 2.48 -15.92 10.19
C ARG A 123 3.52 -16.88 9.59
N TRP A 124 3.18 -17.63 8.54
CA TRP A 124 4.06 -18.61 7.88
C TRP A 124 4.56 -18.17 6.50
N ILE A 125 3.93 -17.17 5.86
CA ILE A 125 4.31 -16.75 4.50
C ILE A 125 4.62 -15.25 4.49
N VAL A 126 5.85 -14.93 4.10
CA VAL A 126 6.32 -13.56 3.92
C VAL A 126 6.50 -13.30 2.42
N LEU A 127 5.96 -12.18 1.96
CA LEU A 127 6.11 -11.74 0.58
C LEU A 127 7.28 -10.76 0.48
N SER A 128 8.09 -10.90 -0.56
CA SER A 128 9.28 -10.10 -0.79
C SER A 128 9.24 -9.45 -2.17
N PHE A 129 9.55 -8.15 -2.22
CA PHE A 129 9.40 -7.30 -3.41
C PHE A 129 10.69 -6.52 -3.72
N PRO A 130 11.81 -7.21 -4.03
CA PRO A 130 13.14 -6.60 -4.12
C PRO A 130 13.28 -5.52 -5.20
N ASN A 131 12.43 -5.53 -6.23
CA ASN A 131 12.49 -4.60 -7.36
C ASN A 131 11.24 -3.71 -7.48
N LEU A 132 10.39 -3.66 -6.45
CA LEU A 132 9.19 -2.82 -6.47
C LEU A 132 9.60 -1.35 -6.37
N THR A 133 9.15 -0.56 -7.34
CA THR A 133 9.53 0.86 -7.51
C THR A 133 8.38 1.82 -7.22
N THR A 134 7.15 1.45 -7.58
CA THR A 134 5.98 2.32 -7.45
C THR A 134 4.80 1.53 -6.89
N VAL A 135 4.15 2.10 -5.88
CA VAL A 135 2.83 1.66 -5.42
C VAL A 135 1.88 2.85 -5.41
N SER A 136 0.78 2.73 -6.15
CA SER A 136 -0.31 3.70 -6.18
C SER A 136 -1.62 3.00 -5.81
N VAL A 137 -2.32 3.53 -4.81
CA VAL A 137 -3.62 3.02 -4.38
C VAL A 137 -4.61 4.17 -4.25
N THR A 138 -5.66 4.16 -5.05
CA THR A 138 -6.65 5.24 -5.10
C THR A 138 -8.06 4.68 -4.97
N ALA A 139 -8.90 5.32 -4.17
CA ALA A 139 -10.31 4.97 -4.02
C ALA A 139 -10.55 3.48 -3.65
N CYS A 140 -9.78 2.97 -2.67
CA CYS A 140 -9.95 1.63 -2.10
C CYS A 140 -10.46 1.75 -0.64
N PRO A 141 -11.76 2.06 -0.42
CA PRO A 141 -12.29 2.50 0.87
C PRO A 141 -12.20 1.45 1.98
N LEU A 142 -12.15 0.16 1.65
CA LEU A 142 -12.05 -0.92 2.64
C LEU A 142 -10.62 -1.32 3.02
N LEU A 143 -9.61 -0.79 2.33
CA LEU A 143 -8.21 -1.18 2.53
C LEU A 143 -7.67 -0.56 3.82
N GLY A 144 -7.25 -1.40 4.77
CA GLY A 144 -6.78 -0.95 6.08
C GLY A 144 -5.27 -0.67 6.18
N HIS A 145 -4.48 -1.26 5.29
CA HIS A 145 -3.01 -1.12 5.23
C HIS A 145 -2.48 -1.57 3.86
N VAL A 146 -1.30 -1.09 3.47
CA VAL A 146 -0.67 -1.45 2.19
C VAL A 146 0.38 -2.54 2.38
N PHE A 147 1.22 -2.41 3.40
CA PHE A 147 2.31 -3.34 3.70
C PHE A 147 2.20 -3.88 5.12
N THR A 148 2.90 -4.98 5.36
CA THR A 148 3.18 -5.45 6.72
C THR A 148 4.64 -5.23 7.10
N CYS A 149 4.94 -5.17 8.39
CA CYS A 149 6.31 -4.99 8.89
C CYS A 149 7.29 -6.08 8.39
N CYS A 150 6.80 -7.26 8.01
CA CYS A 150 7.64 -8.33 7.46
C CYS A 150 8.09 -8.06 6.02
N MET A 151 7.39 -7.19 5.28
CA MET A 151 7.69 -6.88 3.88
C MET A 151 8.73 -5.77 3.73
N VAL A 152 8.82 -4.84 4.70
CA VAL A 152 9.60 -3.60 4.55
C VAL A 152 11.08 -3.83 4.29
N GLY A 153 11.65 -4.92 4.81
CA GLY A 153 13.04 -5.29 4.55
C GLY A 153 13.34 -5.64 3.08
N SER A 154 12.31 -5.89 2.26
CA SER A 154 12.45 -6.16 0.83
C SER A 154 12.21 -4.96 -0.07
N LEU A 155 11.65 -3.85 0.46
CA LEU A 155 11.23 -2.67 -0.31
C LEU A 155 12.38 -1.71 -0.64
N LEU A 156 13.57 -2.24 -0.93
CA LEU A 156 14.79 -1.46 -1.09
C LEU A 156 14.80 -0.59 -2.35
N GLN A 157 14.01 -0.94 -3.37
CA GLN A 157 13.93 -0.20 -4.64
C GLN A 157 12.71 0.71 -4.73
N LEU A 158 11.89 0.79 -3.67
CA LEU A 158 10.67 1.61 -3.69
C LEU A 158 11.06 3.08 -3.80
N GLN A 159 10.50 3.77 -4.80
CA GLN A 159 10.79 5.18 -5.12
C GLN A 159 9.58 6.08 -4.87
N GLU A 160 8.38 5.57 -5.12
CA GLU A 160 7.14 6.35 -5.08
C GLU A 160 6.03 5.57 -4.39
N LEU A 161 5.38 6.23 -3.43
CA LEU A 161 4.20 5.73 -2.75
C LEU A 161 3.09 6.77 -2.81
N HIS A 162 1.98 6.44 -3.49
CA HIS A 162 0.80 7.28 -3.60
C HIS A 162 -0.41 6.55 -3.03
N ILE A 163 -1.11 7.18 -2.08
CA ILE A 163 -2.31 6.62 -1.45
C ILE A 163 -3.34 7.72 -1.32
N SER A 164 -4.49 7.53 -1.96
CA SER A 164 -5.58 8.52 -1.98
C SER A 164 -6.95 7.87 -1.78
N ASP A 165 -7.86 8.60 -1.11
CA ASP A 165 -9.29 8.27 -1.03
C ASP A 165 -9.57 6.85 -0.44
N CYS A 166 -8.76 6.41 0.52
CA CYS A 166 -8.91 5.10 1.18
C CYS A 166 -9.44 5.26 2.61
N GLU A 167 -10.77 5.22 2.76
CA GLU A 167 -11.47 5.55 4.01
C GLU A 167 -11.00 4.72 5.23
N LYS A 168 -10.92 3.40 5.12
CA LYS A 168 -10.53 2.51 6.24
C LYS A 168 -9.03 2.42 6.50
N MET A 169 -8.19 3.13 5.73
CA MET A 169 -6.74 3.09 5.91
C MET A 169 -6.40 3.52 7.34
N ASP A 170 -5.81 2.61 8.14
CA ASP A 170 -5.45 2.86 9.54
C ASP A 170 -3.97 3.21 9.65
N VAL A 171 -3.12 2.43 8.98
CA VAL A 171 -1.67 2.62 8.89
C VAL A 171 -1.17 2.17 7.52
N ILE A 172 -0.06 2.72 7.05
CA ILE A 172 0.53 2.29 5.77
C ILE A 172 1.25 0.95 5.92
N VAL A 173 2.01 0.81 7.01
CA VAL A 173 2.72 -0.41 7.41
C VAL A 173 2.10 -0.95 8.70
N LYS A 174 1.49 -2.13 8.61
CA LYS A 174 0.85 -2.80 9.74
C LYS A 174 1.83 -3.73 10.48
N GLN A 175 1.83 -3.66 11.80
CA GLN A 175 2.53 -4.62 12.65
C GLN A 175 1.82 -5.98 12.65
N VAL A 176 2.57 -7.06 12.51
CA VAL A 176 2.03 -8.43 12.59
C VAL A 176 2.30 -9.00 13.98
N GLU A 177 1.25 -9.44 14.68
CA GLU A 177 1.36 -10.10 15.98
C GLU A 177 2.15 -11.41 15.87
N GLY A 178 3.07 -11.65 16.82
CA GLY A 178 3.90 -12.86 16.84
C GLY A 178 5.07 -12.86 15.85
N SER A 179 5.31 -11.77 15.11
CA SER A 179 6.55 -11.62 14.34
C SER A 179 7.71 -11.24 15.29
N GLU A 180 8.67 -12.16 15.45
CA GLU A 180 9.91 -11.92 16.19
C GLU A 180 10.88 -10.98 15.44
N ALA A 181 10.63 -10.74 14.16
CA ALA A 181 11.38 -9.81 13.33
C ALA A 181 11.01 -8.35 13.64
N ARG A 182 11.26 -7.91 14.88
CA ARG A 182 11.30 -6.49 15.22
C ARG A 182 12.61 -5.93 14.71
N LEU A 183 12.62 -5.48 13.47
CA LEU A 183 13.78 -4.75 12.94
C LEU A 183 13.96 -3.50 13.80
N ALA A 184 15.02 -3.42 14.61
CA ALA A 184 15.28 -2.20 15.39
C ALA A 184 15.35 -0.95 14.50
N LYS A 185 15.66 -1.14 13.21
CA LYS A 185 15.82 -0.10 12.21
C LYS A 185 15.31 -0.55 10.85
N VAL A 186 14.51 0.30 10.20
CA VAL A 186 13.98 0.13 8.85
C VAL A 186 14.57 1.21 7.94
N VAL A 187 14.93 0.85 6.71
CA VAL A 187 15.54 1.78 5.74
C VAL A 187 14.78 1.70 4.44
N PHE A 188 14.34 2.86 3.94
CA PHE A 188 13.82 3.03 2.57
C PHE A 188 14.84 3.83 1.77
N PRO A 189 15.87 3.18 1.19
CA PRO A 189 17.03 3.88 0.64
C PRO A 189 16.71 4.68 -0.61
N CYS A 190 15.72 4.25 -1.41
CA CYS A 190 15.39 4.85 -2.70
C CYS A 190 14.06 5.62 -2.71
N LEU A 191 13.31 5.65 -1.60
CA LEU A 191 11.98 6.26 -1.56
C LEU A 191 12.13 7.79 -1.59
N LYS A 192 11.63 8.40 -2.67
CA LYS A 192 11.76 9.83 -2.96
C LYS A 192 10.49 10.59 -2.61
N SER A 193 9.33 10.01 -2.89
CA SER A 193 8.05 10.67 -2.72
C SER A 193 7.04 9.78 -1.99
N ILE A 194 6.38 10.37 -0.99
CA ILE A 194 5.23 9.79 -0.30
C ILE A 194 4.09 10.80 -0.40
N THR A 195 2.95 10.37 -0.95
CA THR A 195 1.73 11.17 -1.04
C THR A 195 0.58 10.43 -0.36
N LEU A 196 0.03 11.04 0.68
CA LEU A 196 -1.13 10.59 1.44
C LEU A 196 -2.21 11.67 1.31
N HIS A 197 -3.34 11.33 0.68
CA HIS A 197 -4.39 12.30 0.40
C HIS A 197 -5.78 11.76 0.76
N ASN A 198 -6.59 12.56 1.45
CA ASN A 198 -7.97 12.21 1.81
C ASN A 198 -8.08 10.84 2.49
N LEU A 199 -7.34 10.67 3.59
CA LEU A 199 -7.32 9.44 4.38
C LEU A 199 -7.88 9.73 5.79
N PRO A 200 -9.22 9.71 5.96
CA PRO A 200 -9.87 10.19 7.19
C PRO A 200 -9.55 9.38 8.44
N ASN A 201 -9.10 8.12 8.29
CA ASN A 201 -8.82 7.24 9.42
C ASN A 201 -7.32 6.95 9.65
N VAL A 202 -6.42 7.42 8.77
CA VAL A 202 -5.01 7.04 8.87
C VAL A 202 -4.36 7.72 10.07
N LYS A 203 -3.66 6.93 10.89
CA LYS A 203 -3.02 7.39 12.12
C LYS A 203 -1.54 7.72 11.93
N GLY A 204 -0.91 7.15 10.92
CA GLY A 204 0.49 7.35 10.59
C GLY A 204 1.01 6.34 9.56
N PHE A 205 2.28 6.45 9.20
CA PHE A 205 2.96 5.52 8.30
C PHE A 205 3.17 4.15 8.97
N CYS A 206 3.75 4.15 10.17
CA CYS A 206 3.96 2.94 10.98
C CYS A 206 3.87 3.29 12.47
N LEU A 207 3.09 2.52 13.25
CA LEU A 207 2.94 2.73 14.69
C LEU A 207 3.85 1.82 15.54
N GLY A 208 4.70 1.01 14.90
CA GLY A 208 5.73 0.23 15.57
C GLY A 208 6.87 1.09 16.11
N LYS A 209 7.71 0.50 16.97
CA LYS A 209 8.78 1.23 17.69
C LYS A 209 10.11 1.28 16.92
N GLU A 210 10.10 0.86 15.66
CA GLU A 210 11.28 0.80 14.82
C GLU A 210 11.72 2.20 14.39
N ASP A 211 13.03 2.44 14.32
CA ASP A 211 13.57 3.68 13.76
C ASP A 211 13.60 3.61 12.23
N PHE A 212 13.21 4.68 11.56
CA PHE A 212 13.16 4.76 10.10
C PHE A 212 14.21 5.71 9.55
N LEU A 213 14.93 5.23 8.52
CA LEU A 213 15.79 6.07 7.69
C LEU A 213 15.22 6.23 6.29
N TRP A 214 15.25 7.47 5.81
CA TRP A 214 14.73 7.87 4.50
C TRP A 214 15.79 8.66 3.72
N PRO A 215 16.92 8.03 3.31
CA PRO A 215 18.07 8.74 2.75
C PRO A 215 17.76 9.57 1.49
N SER A 216 16.75 9.17 0.71
CA SER A 216 16.42 9.81 -0.57
C SER A 216 15.07 10.54 -0.56
N LEU A 217 14.36 10.58 0.57
CA LEU A 217 13.01 11.15 0.63
C LEU A 217 13.10 12.66 0.44
N ASP A 218 12.59 13.17 -0.67
CA ASP A 218 12.61 14.58 -1.04
C ASP A 218 11.27 15.29 -0.77
N THR A 219 10.16 14.55 -0.92
CA THR A 219 8.80 15.09 -0.87
C THR A 219 7.91 14.22 0.00
N LEU A 220 7.26 14.85 0.99
CA LEU A 220 6.22 14.25 1.80
C LEU A 220 4.94 15.09 1.70
N GLU A 221 3.88 14.51 1.16
CA GLU A 221 2.57 15.12 1.08
C GLU A 221 1.56 14.39 1.98
N ILE A 222 0.92 15.10 2.91
CA ILE A 222 -0.11 14.60 3.83
C ILE A 222 -1.27 15.59 3.85
N LYS A 223 -2.25 15.40 2.97
CA LYS A 223 -3.42 16.27 2.83
C LYS A 223 -4.69 15.55 3.21
N ASP A 224 -5.59 16.24 3.90
CA ASP A 224 -6.89 15.73 4.32
C ASP A 224 -6.79 14.39 5.09
N CYS A 225 -5.78 14.28 5.96
CA CYS A 225 -5.51 13.13 6.84
C CYS A 225 -5.63 13.53 8.33
N PRO A 226 -6.84 13.83 8.83
CA PRO A 226 -7.03 14.49 10.13
C PRO A 226 -6.60 13.66 11.36
N LYS A 227 -6.47 12.34 11.24
CA LYS A 227 -6.07 11.46 12.35
C LYS A 227 -4.58 11.18 12.43
N VAL A 228 -3.77 11.72 11.51
CA VAL A 228 -2.32 11.59 11.57
C VAL A 228 -1.80 12.40 12.74
N THR A 229 -1.29 11.71 13.76
CA THR A 229 -0.67 12.35 14.94
C THR A 229 0.85 12.19 14.97
N VAL A 230 1.35 11.16 14.28
CA VAL A 230 2.78 10.90 14.09
C VAL A 230 2.97 10.33 12.69
N PHE A 231 4.13 10.58 12.09
CA PHE A 231 4.50 9.88 10.86
C PHE A 231 4.95 8.46 11.20
N THR A 232 5.88 8.34 12.14
CA THR A 232 6.31 7.06 12.73
C THR A 232 6.38 7.18 14.25
N CYS A 233 6.10 6.11 15.00
CA CYS A 233 6.28 6.14 16.46
C CYS A 233 7.77 6.13 16.88
N GLY A 234 8.64 5.46 16.12
CA GLY A 234 10.09 5.54 16.29
C GLY A 234 10.69 6.80 15.65
N GLN A 235 12.01 6.96 15.76
CA GLN A 235 12.71 8.10 15.16
C GLN A 235 12.62 8.03 13.63
N SER A 236 12.49 9.19 12.97
CA SER A 236 12.51 9.29 11.51
C SER A 236 13.61 10.25 11.08
N THR A 237 14.62 9.74 10.35
CA THR A 237 15.72 10.58 9.84
C THR A 237 15.60 10.75 8.33
N THR A 238 15.41 11.98 7.89
CA THR A 238 15.12 12.37 6.50
C THR A 238 16.12 13.42 6.01
N PRO A 239 17.38 13.07 5.70
CA PRO A 239 18.43 14.05 5.43
C PRO A 239 18.23 14.87 4.15
N GLU A 240 17.50 14.33 3.17
CA GLU A 240 17.26 14.97 1.86
C GLU A 240 15.86 15.56 1.72
N LEU A 241 15.06 15.56 2.80
CA LEU A 241 13.69 16.07 2.76
C LEU A 241 13.71 17.56 2.51
N LYS A 242 13.08 17.99 1.42
CA LYS A 242 13.06 19.39 0.98
C LYS A 242 11.69 20.00 1.15
N LEU A 243 10.66 19.19 0.95
CA LEU A 243 9.28 19.66 0.84
C LEU A 243 8.34 18.83 1.71
N ILE A 244 7.58 19.53 2.56
CA ILE A 244 6.42 18.96 3.23
C ILE A 244 5.19 19.74 2.79
N ASN A 245 4.23 19.04 2.20
CA ASN A 245 2.95 19.60 1.77
C ASN A 245 1.83 19.02 2.63
N ALA A 246 1.23 19.82 3.50
CA ALA A 246 0.17 19.37 4.38
C ALA A 246 -1.15 20.12 4.12
N THR A 247 -2.26 19.67 4.71
CA THR A 247 -3.56 20.36 4.63
C THR A 247 -3.47 21.86 4.98
N PHE A 248 -2.56 22.22 5.88
CA PHE A 248 -2.36 23.59 6.36
C PHE A 248 -1.37 24.42 5.52
N GLY A 249 -0.87 23.87 4.40
CA GLY A 249 -0.02 24.57 3.44
C GLY A 249 1.32 23.89 3.15
N LEU A 250 2.11 24.55 2.29
CA LEU A 250 3.41 24.08 1.83
C LEU A 250 4.54 24.65 2.71
N CYS A 251 5.48 23.80 3.13
CA CYS A 251 6.62 24.20 3.95
C CYS A 251 7.93 23.58 3.46
N HIS A 252 9.02 24.31 3.59
CA HIS A 252 10.37 23.74 3.48
C HIS A 252 10.68 22.94 4.72
N ALA A 253 11.20 21.73 4.56
CA ALA A 253 11.55 20.87 5.68
C ALA A 253 12.82 21.40 6.36
N THR A 254 12.69 21.96 7.56
CA THR A 254 13.81 22.33 8.43
C THR A 254 13.99 21.35 9.60
N GLU A 255 13.04 20.42 9.77
CA GLU A 255 12.94 19.46 10.88
C GLU A 255 12.42 18.11 10.35
N ASP A 256 12.50 17.05 11.16
CA ASP A 256 11.99 15.73 10.79
C ASP A 256 10.45 15.68 10.73
N PRO A 257 9.83 14.71 10.02
CA PRO A 257 8.38 14.64 9.86
C PRO A 257 7.58 14.58 11.16
N ASN A 258 8.08 13.94 12.21
CA ASN A 258 7.36 13.84 13.48
C ASN A 258 7.35 15.19 14.22
N SER A 259 8.48 15.90 14.22
CA SER A 259 8.57 17.26 14.76
C SER A 259 7.63 18.21 14.00
N PHE A 260 7.61 18.14 12.67
CA PHE A 260 6.70 18.94 11.83
C PHE A 260 5.22 18.70 12.17
N ILE A 261 4.79 17.43 12.22
CA ILE A 261 3.38 17.09 12.52
C ILE A 261 2.97 17.64 13.89
N ARG A 262 3.84 17.51 14.90
CA ARG A 262 3.56 18.03 16.25
C ARG A 262 3.40 19.54 16.26
N THR A 263 4.33 20.28 15.66
CA THR A 263 4.29 21.74 15.59
C THR A 263 3.02 22.25 14.91
N LYS A 264 2.61 21.62 13.80
CA LYS A 264 1.38 22.02 13.09
C LYS A 264 0.11 21.69 13.85
N GLN A 265 0.09 20.62 14.64
CA GLN A 265 -1.03 20.36 15.55
C GLN A 265 -1.13 21.42 16.63
N GLU A 266 -0.01 21.82 17.25
CA GLU A 266 0.00 22.88 18.26
C GLU A 266 -0.49 24.22 17.68
N GLU A 267 -0.03 24.61 16.48
CA GLU A 267 -0.52 25.80 15.77
C GLU A 267 -2.04 25.75 15.54
N PHE A 268 -2.57 24.61 15.12
CA PHE A 268 -4.01 24.41 14.91
C PHE A 268 -4.82 24.48 16.21
N TYR A 269 -4.34 23.87 17.29
CA TYR A 269 -4.99 23.98 18.60
C TYR A 269 -4.98 25.41 19.13
N ILE A 270 -3.88 26.14 18.94
CA ILE A 270 -3.77 27.55 19.33
C ILE A 270 -4.72 28.42 18.50
N SER A 271 -4.83 28.19 17.18
CA SER A 271 -5.77 28.95 16.35
C SER A 271 -7.22 28.70 16.77
N LEU A 272 -7.61 27.44 17.06
CA LEU A 272 -8.95 27.10 17.55
C LEU A 272 -9.24 27.74 18.91
N TYR A 273 -8.27 27.69 19.83
CA TYR A 273 -8.42 28.31 21.16
C TYR A 273 -8.58 29.81 21.06
N ASN A 274 -7.81 30.47 20.19
CA ASN A 274 -7.92 31.91 19.97
C ASN A 274 -9.29 32.25 19.38
N GLU A 275 -9.77 31.56 18.36
CA GLU A 275 -11.12 31.75 17.78
C GLU A 275 -12.23 31.58 18.83
N MET A 276 -12.17 30.53 19.65
CA MET A 276 -13.13 30.30 20.75
C MET A 276 -13.03 31.35 21.87
N SER A 277 -11.84 31.94 22.09
CA SER A 277 -11.64 32.97 23.10
C SER A 277 -12.23 34.32 22.68
N TYR A 278 -12.26 34.62 21.38
CA TYR A 278 -12.88 35.84 20.84
C TYR A 278 -14.43 35.76 20.86
N GLU A 279 -15.03 34.58 20.69
CA GLU A 279 -16.48 34.42 20.79
C GLU A 279 -17.01 34.56 22.24
N ASN A 280 -16.16 34.39 23.26
CA ASN A 280 -16.56 34.52 24.67
C ASN A 280 -16.47 35.94 25.23
N PHE A 281 -16.04 36.93 24.45
CA PHE A 281 -15.98 38.33 24.86
C PHE A 281 -17.20 39.17 24.41
N ASP A 282 -18.18 38.59 23.72
CA ASP A 282 -19.35 39.30 23.18
C ASP A 282 -20.65 39.05 23.98
N VAL A 283 -20.54 39.02 25.32
CA VAL A 283 -21.71 39.06 26.23
C VAL A 283 -21.50 40.11 27.31
N SER A 284 -21.52 41.39 26.93
CA SER A 284 -21.91 42.50 27.83
C SER A 284 -21.96 43.85 27.11
N VAL A 285 -23.10 44.15 26.48
CA VAL A 285 -23.66 45.52 26.36
C VAL A 285 -25.17 45.45 26.43
#